data_AF-A0A2E7U0G4-F1
#
_entry.id   AF-A0A2E7U0G4-F1
#
_cell.length_a   1.000
_cell.length_b   1.000
_cell.length_c   1.000
_cell.angle_alpha   90.00
_cell.angle_beta   90.00
_cell.angle_gamma   90.00
#
_symmetry.space_group_name_H-M   'P 1'
#
loop_
_entity.id
_entity.type
_entity.pdbx_description
1 polymer ?
#
loop_
_entity_poly.entity_id
_entity_poly.type
_entity_poly.pdbx_seq_one_letter_code
_entity_poly.pdbx_strand_id
1 'polypeptide(L)'
;MKDVIMNESKASIARALLRKGWNVLGGPPSAWDGVAVKDDVVVVVDIDSHSPVARRAGKGVSYPAIETYGKCSDCEGHGFAQEEQQSIVVEVDDEEFLLQSGRDPGDVCLTCKGGGYTWESRRKIVAEPWPMFKPNPVRTKWHLERGGEILASGAGLARHRDVVRKIDNALQGDS
;
A
#
# COMPACT_ATOMS: atom_id res chain seq x y z
N MET A 1 -18.81 12.41 -0.75
CA MET A 1 -17.49 13.05 -0.87
C MET A 1 -16.52 12.60 0.23
N LYS A 2 -16.92 12.57 1.52
CA LYS A 2 -16.08 12.07 2.62
C LYS A 2 -15.64 10.60 2.47
N ASP A 3 -16.52 9.72 1.99
CA ASP A 3 -16.22 8.29 1.84
C ASP A 3 -15.21 8.01 0.72
N VAL A 4 -15.23 8.82 -0.35
CA VAL A 4 -14.26 8.74 -1.46
C VAL A 4 -12.86 9.09 -0.96
N ILE A 5 -12.74 10.20 -0.21
CA ILE A 5 -11.47 10.66 0.39
C ILE A 5 -10.93 9.62 1.41
N MET A 6 -11.82 8.99 2.17
CA MET A 6 -11.46 7.97 3.14
C MET A 6 -10.93 6.70 2.46
N ASN A 7 -11.57 6.24 1.38
CA ASN A 7 -11.13 5.08 0.62
C ASN A 7 -9.78 5.33 -0.09
N GLU A 8 -9.55 6.53 -0.61
CA GLU A 8 -8.25 6.91 -1.19
C GLU A 8 -7.13 6.93 -0.15
N SER A 9 -7.44 7.42 1.06
CA SER A 9 -6.50 7.44 2.18
C SER A 9 -6.12 6.01 2.61
N LYS A 10 -7.11 5.12 2.77
CA LYS A 10 -6.88 3.70 3.06
C LYS A 10 -6.05 3.02 1.98
N ALA A 11 -6.40 3.24 0.71
CA ALA A 11 -5.65 2.69 -0.42
C ALA A 11 -4.20 3.15 -0.43
N SER A 12 -3.94 4.41 -0.05
CA SER A 12 -2.59 4.95 0.04
C SER A 12 -1.80 4.35 1.20
N ILE A 13 -2.44 4.09 2.35
CA ILE A 13 -1.84 3.36 3.47
C ILE A 13 -1.52 1.93 3.06
N ALA A 14 -2.47 1.19 2.48
CA ALA A 14 -2.27 -0.16 1.98
C ALA A 14 -1.07 -0.26 1.03
N ARG A 15 -0.99 0.64 0.05
CA ARG A 15 0.15 0.72 -0.89
C ARG A 15 1.47 0.93 -0.18
N ALA A 16 1.51 1.83 0.79
CA ALA A 16 2.74 2.11 1.53
C ALA A 16 3.18 0.92 2.38
N LEU A 17 2.24 0.21 3.02
CA LEU A 17 2.52 -1.01 3.77
C LEU A 17 3.00 -2.14 2.85
N LEU A 18 2.35 -2.36 1.70
CA LEU A 18 2.80 -3.32 0.70
C LEU A 18 4.25 -3.06 0.27
N ARG A 19 4.60 -1.81 -0.07
CA ARG A 19 5.98 -1.43 -0.43
C ARG A 19 7.02 -1.70 0.65
N LYS A 20 6.58 -1.81 1.90
CA LYS A 20 7.41 -2.11 3.08
C LYS A 20 7.41 -3.60 3.44
N GLY A 21 6.85 -4.45 2.58
CA GLY A 21 6.81 -5.91 2.75
C GLY A 21 5.72 -6.39 3.71
N TRP A 22 4.68 -5.60 3.96
CA TRP A 22 3.51 -6.07 4.71
C TRP A 22 2.58 -6.88 3.83
N ASN A 23 1.99 -7.93 4.39
CA ASN A 23 0.90 -8.68 3.78
C ASN A 23 -0.44 -7.96 4.04
N VAL A 24 -1.01 -7.33 3.01
CA VAL A 24 -2.27 -6.57 3.07
C VAL A 24 -3.44 -7.49 2.76
N LEU A 25 -4.37 -7.63 3.70
CA LEU A 25 -5.47 -8.60 3.65
C LEU A 25 -6.78 -7.99 3.16
N GLY A 26 -7.60 -8.78 2.48
CA GLY A 26 -8.98 -8.39 2.12
C GLY A 26 -9.12 -7.58 0.84
N GLY A 27 -8.38 -7.94 -0.21
CA GLY A 27 -8.55 -7.39 -1.56
C GLY A 27 -7.52 -6.31 -1.96
N PRO A 28 -7.66 -5.71 -3.15
CA PRO A 28 -6.67 -4.75 -3.65
C PRO A 28 -6.74 -3.46 -2.84
N PRO A 29 -5.72 -2.59 -2.84
CA PRO A 29 -5.71 -1.35 -2.05
C PRO A 29 -6.96 -0.48 -2.16
N SER A 30 -7.60 -0.43 -3.34
CA SER A 30 -8.85 0.31 -3.56
C SER A 30 -10.07 -0.27 -2.84
N ALA A 31 -10.01 -1.54 -2.43
CA ALA A 31 -11.05 -2.26 -1.70
C ALA A 31 -10.48 -2.93 -0.43
N TRP A 32 -9.36 -2.43 0.09
CA TRP A 32 -8.67 -3.01 1.23
C TRP A 32 -9.55 -3.00 2.49
N ASP A 33 -9.70 -4.16 3.11
CA ASP A 33 -10.48 -4.34 4.35
C ASP A 33 -9.85 -3.70 5.59
N GLY A 34 -8.63 -3.13 5.48
CA GLY A 34 -7.99 -2.37 6.55
C GLY A 34 -7.11 -3.20 7.48
N VAL A 35 -6.73 -4.43 7.11
CA VAL A 35 -5.79 -5.25 7.91
C VAL A 35 -4.53 -5.54 7.13
N ALA A 36 -3.37 -5.33 7.75
CA ALA A 36 -2.07 -5.74 7.22
C ALA A 36 -1.24 -6.43 8.30
N VAL A 37 -0.44 -7.42 7.91
CA VAL A 37 0.38 -8.22 8.81
C VAL A 37 1.82 -8.22 8.34
N LYS A 38 2.76 -8.13 9.28
CA LYS A 38 4.18 -8.36 9.03
C LYS A 38 4.77 -8.99 10.28
N ASP A 39 5.37 -10.17 10.10
CA ASP A 39 5.88 -10.99 11.20
C ASP A 39 4.78 -11.26 12.26
N ASP A 40 4.99 -10.84 13.50
CA ASP A 40 4.03 -10.97 14.60
C ASP A 40 3.18 -9.70 14.86
N VAL A 41 3.27 -8.72 13.94
CA VAL A 41 2.65 -7.40 14.08
C VAL A 41 1.49 -7.22 13.11
N VAL A 42 0.41 -6.61 13.60
CA VAL A 42 -0.81 -6.33 12.86
C VAL A 42 -1.08 -4.82 12.84
N VAL A 43 -1.39 -4.29 11.65
CA VAL A 43 -1.95 -2.95 11.47
C VAL A 43 -3.42 -3.08 11.14
N VAL A 44 -4.24 -2.33 11.87
CA VAL A 44 -5.70 -2.28 11.71
C VAL A 44 -6.10 -0.85 11.37
N VAL A 45 -6.89 -0.65 10.32
CA VAL A 45 -7.29 0.65 9.77
C VAL A 45 -8.79 0.67 9.53
N ASP A 46 -9.47 1.60 10.19
CA ASP A 46 -10.90 1.90 10.09
C ASP A 46 -11.83 0.68 10.27
N ILE A 47 -11.43 -0.23 11.16
CA ILE A 47 -12.24 -1.35 11.63
C ILE A 47 -12.70 -1.06 13.05
N ASP A 48 -13.99 -0.88 13.26
CA ASP A 48 -14.59 -0.80 14.60
C ASP A 48 -15.18 -2.15 15.03
N SER A 49 -15.74 -2.21 16.25
CA SER A 49 -16.33 -3.43 16.81
C SER A 49 -17.58 -3.94 16.06
N HIS A 50 -18.22 -3.11 15.24
CA HIS A 50 -19.38 -3.47 14.43
C HIS A 50 -19.01 -3.89 13.02
N SER A 51 -17.78 -3.61 12.58
CA SER A 51 -17.27 -3.99 11.27
C SER A 51 -17.37 -5.51 11.04
N PRO A 52 -17.88 -5.96 9.87
CA PRO A 52 -17.87 -7.37 9.50
C PRO A 52 -16.46 -7.97 9.50
N VAL A 53 -15.42 -7.15 9.26
CA VAL A 53 -14.02 -7.57 9.26
C VAL A 53 -13.55 -7.94 10.67
N ALA A 54 -14.01 -7.23 11.71
CA ALA A 54 -13.67 -7.55 13.10
C ALA A 54 -14.12 -8.97 13.49
N ARG A 55 -15.21 -9.46 12.90
CA ARG A 55 -15.74 -10.81 13.15
C ARG A 55 -14.88 -11.92 12.55
N ARG A 56 -13.92 -11.58 11.69
CA ARG A 56 -12.99 -12.52 11.04
C ARG A 56 -11.75 -12.80 11.89
N ALA A 57 -11.40 -11.93 12.84
CA ALA A 57 -10.19 -12.07 13.66
C ALA A 57 -10.09 -13.49 14.28
N GLY A 58 -8.94 -14.15 14.06
CA GLY A 58 -8.67 -15.51 14.55
C GLY A 58 -9.49 -16.63 13.91
N LYS A 59 -10.34 -16.35 12.90
CA LYS A 59 -11.17 -17.37 12.23
C LYS A 59 -10.54 -17.81 10.92
N GLY A 60 -10.68 -19.09 10.60
CA GLY A 60 -10.43 -19.63 9.27
C GLY A 60 -11.46 -19.08 8.29
N VAL A 61 -11.15 -17.98 7.62
CA VAL A 61 -12.01 -17.37 6.61
C VAL A 61 -11.30 -17.49 5.28
N SER A 62 -12.00 -18.03 4.28
CA SER A 62 -11.56 -18.00 2.90
C SER A 62 -11.74 -16.60 2.35
N TYR A 63 -10.67 -15.99 1.84
CA TYR A 63 -10.74 -14.73 1.13
C TYR A 63 -9.96 -14.82 -0.18
N PRO A 64 -10.31 -14.01 -1.19
CA PRO A 64 -9.42 -13.79 -2.31
C PRO A 64 -8.17 -13.10 -1.77
N ALA A 65 -7.14 -13.89 -1.50
CA ALA A 65 -5.80 -13.37 -1.46
C ALA A 65 -5.43 -12.98 -2.88
N ILE A 66 -4.83 -11.81 -2.98
CA ILE A 66 -4.23 -11.36 -4.22
C ILE A 66 -2.80 -11.83 -4.14
N GLU A 67 -2.46 -12.85 -4.93
CA GLU A 67 -1.04 -13.11 -5.17
C GLU A 67 -0.45 -11.91 -5.90
N THR A 68 0.56 -11.36 -5.25
CA THR A 68 1.28 -10.10 -5.43
C THR A 68 1.43 -9.55 -6.85
N TYR A 69 1.35 -8.21 -6.91
CA TYR A 69 2.49 -7.32 -7.18
C TYR A 69 3.64 -7.94 -8.00
N GLY A 70 3.57 -7.75 -9.32
CA GLY A 70 4.80 -7.59 -10.09
C GLY A 70 5.36 -6.21 -9.79
N LYS A 71 6.69 -6.09 -9.63
CA LYS A 71 7.34 -4.79 -9.88
C LYS A 71 6.83 -4.30 -11.23
N CYS A 72 6.42 -3.04 -11.29
CA CYS A 72 6.02 -2.47 -12.57
C CYS A 72 7.21 -2.63 -13.51
N SER A 73 7.04 -3.33 -14.63
CA SER A 73 8.10 -3.60 -15.60
C SER A 73 8.84 -2.33 -16.00
N ASP A 74 8.12 -1.21 -16.05
CA ASP A 74 8.59 0.06 -16.58
C ASP A 74 9.35 0.90 -15.54
N CYS A 75 9.24 0.60 -14.25
CA CYS A 75 9.96 1.34 -13.21
C CYS A 75 10.56 0.43 -12.13
N GLU A 76 10.57 -0.88 -12.34
CA GLU A 76 11.15 -1.90 -11.47
C GLU A 76 10.85 -1.79 -9.96
N GLY A 77 9.69 -1.25 -9.57
CA GLY A 77 9.34 -1.04 -8.16
C GLY A 77 9.48 0.39 -7.66
N HIS A 78 10.16 1.26 -8.41
CA HIS A 78 10.53 2.61 -7.96
C HIS A 78 9.35 3.58 -7.98
N GLY A 79 8.43 3.43 -8.95
CA GLY A 79 7.27 4.32 -9.09
C GLY A 79 7.59 5.62 -9.81
N PHE A 80 8.83 5.84 -10.19
CA PHE A 80 9.28 6.96 -11.00
C PHE A 80 10.06 6.45 -12.20
N ALA A 81 10.09 7.23 -13.28
CA ALA A 81 10.90 6.93 -14.46
C ALA A 81 12.36 6.76 -14.03
N GLN A 82 12.91 5.59 -14.32
CA GLN A 82 14.34 5.31 -14.26
C GLN A 82 14.92 5.80 -15.59
N GLU A 83 16.06 6.47 -15.56
CA GLU A 83 16.68 7.12 -16.73
C GLU A 83 16.78 6.20 -17.97
N GLU A 84 16.15 6.64 -19.07
CA GLU A 84 16.70 6.43 -20.42
C GLU A 84 16.48 7.72 -21.22
N GLN A 85 17.49 8.61 -21.19
CA GLN A 85 17.58 9.68 -22.16
C GLN A 85 18.06 9.08 -23.49
N GLN A 86 17.13 8.66 -24.33
CA GLN A 86 17.43 8.48 -25.75
C GLN A 86 17.25 9.82 -26.45
N SER A 87 18.37 10.45 -26.78
CA SER A 87 18.40 11.55 -27.74
C SER A 87 18.55 10.95 -29.14
N ILE A 88 17.62 11.27 -30.02
CA ILE A 88 17.76 10.98 -31.45
C ILE A 88 18.16 12.30 -32.11
N VAL A 89 19.33 12.29 -32.76
CA VAL A 89 19.73 13.38 -33.66
C VAL A 89 18.99 13.17 -34.97
N VAL A 90 18.20 14.15 -35.38
CA VAL A 90 17.57 14.17 -36.71
C VAL A 90 18.20 15.29 -37.51
N GLU A 91 18.83 14.93 -38.62
CA GLU A 91 19.35 15.90 -39.59
C GLU A 91 18.22 16.30 -40.56
N VAL A 92 17.93 17.59 -40.61
CA VAL A 92 17.03 18.18 -41.62
C VAL A 92 17.75 19.37 -42.22
N ASP A 93 17.94 19.38 -43.54
CA ASP A 93 18.58 20.48 -44.28
C ASP A 93 19.94 20.94 -43.71
N ASP A 94 20.85 19.99 -43.44
CA ASP A 94 22.19 20.20 -42.86
C ASP A 94 22.19 20.83 -41.44
N GLU A 95 21.04 20.92 -40.77
CA GLU A 95 20.92 21.28 -39.35
C GLU A 95 20.61 20.04 -38.49
N GLU A 96 21.41 19.85 -37.43
CA GLU A 96 21.19 18.80 -36.43
C GLU A 96 20.14 19.26 -35.40
N PHE A 97 19.00 18.55 -35.34
CA PHE A 97 18.00 18.74 -34.30
C PHE A 97 18.07 17.61 -33.27
N LEU A 98 18.21 17.99 -31.99
CA LEU A 98 18.09 17.06 -30.87
C LEU A 98 16.61 16.84 -30.54
N LEU A 99 16.05 15.71 -30.96
CA LEU A 99 14.75 15.27 -30.47
C LEU A 99 14.97 14.47 -29.18
N GLN A 100 14.63 15.10 -28.06
CA GLN A 100 14.52 14.41 -26.78
C GLN A 100 13.19 13.66 -26.74
N SER A 101 13.20 12.36 -27.01
CA SER A 101 12.07 11.49 -26.67
C SER A 101 12.39 10.77 -25.37
N GLY A 102 11.93 11.31 -24.25
CA GLY A 102 12.13 10.73 -22.93
C GLY A 102 11.36 11.50 -21.87
N ARG A 103 10.98 10.84 -20.77
CA ARG A 103 10.47 11.53 -19.57
C ARG A 103 11.64 11.93 -18.69
N ASP A 104 11.46 13.00 -17.92
CA ASP A 104 12.50 13.43 -16.99
C ASP A 104 12.66 12.40 -15.86
N PRO A 105 13.90 12.07 -15.47
CA PRO A 105 14.17 11.22 -14.32
C PRO A 105 13.49 11.77 -13.07
N GLY A 106 12.78 10.90 -12.34
CA GLY A 106 11.99 11.31 -11.18
C GLY A 106 10.52 11.64 -11.48
N ASP A 107 10.12 11.72 -12.74
CA ASP A 107 8.70 11.80 -13.12
C ASP A 107 7.94 10.56 -12.64
N VAL A 108 6.68 10.78 -12.26
CA VAL A 108 5.78 9.70 -11.86
C VAL A 108 5.66 8.68 -13.00
N CYS A 109 5.97 7.41 -12.71
CA CYS A 109 5.80 6.34 -13.69
C CYS A 109 4.33 6.26 -14.08
N LEU A 110 3.99 6.50 -15.35
CA LEU A 110 2.60 6.54 -15.82
C LEU A 110 1.92 5.16 -15.81
N THR A 111 2.69 4.08 -15.96
CA THR A 111 2.20 2.70 -16.00
C THR A 111 1.67 2.26 -14.65
N CYS A 112 2.39 2.57 -13.56
CA CYS A 112 1.94 2.30 -12.20
C CYS A 112 1.38 3.54 -11.48
N LYS A 113 1.35 4.71 -12.13
CA LYS A 113 0.96 6.02 -11.60
C LYS A 113 1.63 6.36 -10.27
N GLY A 114 2.94 6.16 -10.17
CA GLY A 114 3.68 6.39 -8.91
C GLY A 114 3.66 5.23 -7.93
N GLY A 115 2.96 4.15 -8.28
CA GLY A 115 2.75 3.02 -7.40
C GLY A 115 4.01 2.18 -7.17
N GLY A 116 4.84 2.02 -8.22
CA GLY A 116 5.99 1.12 -8.30
C GLY A 116 5.63 -0.29 -8.81
N TYR A 117 4.35 -0.65 -8.82
CA TYR A 117 3.93 -2.05 -8.95
C TYR A 117 2.65 -2.17 -9.78
N THR A 118 2.49 -3.31 -10.44
CA THR A 118 1.27 -3.67 -11.19
C THR A 118 0.44 -4.68 -10.39
N TRP A 119 -0.87 -4.66 -10.61
CA TRP A 119 -1.82 -5.54 -9.94
C TRP A 119 -2.10 -6.73 -10.86
N GLU A 120 -1.64 -7.92 -10.51
CA GLU A 120 -2.21 -9.13 -11.10
C GLU A 120 -3.23 -9.69 -10.10
N SER A 121 -4.51 -9.59 -10.44
CA SER A 121 -5.57 -10.12 -9.58
C SER A 121 -5.69 -11.61 -9.78
N ARG A 122 -4.75 -12.40 -9.22
CA ARG A 122 -4.98 -13.84 -9.09
C ARG A 122 -5.84 -14.05 -7.86
N ARG A 123 -7.08 -14.50 -8.07
CA ARG A 123 -7.94 -14.99 -6.99
C ARG A 123 -7.31 -16.26 -6.45
N LYS A 124 -6.45 -16.15 -5.44
CA LYS A 124 -6.08 -17.29 -4.62
C LYS A 124 -7.01 -17.32 -3.43
N ILE A 125 -7.77 -18.40 -3.26
CA ILE A 125 -8.50 -18.60 -2.02
C ILE A 125 -7.46 -19.05 -0.99
N VAL A 126 -7.02 -18.15 -0.11
CA VAL A 126 -6.16 -18.53 1.01
C VAL A 126 -7.05 -18.89 2.18
N ALA A 127 -6.93 -20.14 2.62
CA ALA A 127 -7.51 -20.63 3.86
C ALA A 127 -6.42 -20.58 4.93
N GLU A 128 -6.21 -19.39 5.48
CA GLU A 128 -5.42 -19.21 6.69
C GLU A 128 -6.33 -18.58 7.75
N PRO A 129 -6.13 -18.90 9.04
CA PRO A 129 -6.79 -18.12 10.06
C PRO A 129 -6.41 -16.66 9.86
N TRP A 130 -7.41 -15.79 9.76
CA TRP A 130 -7.18 -14.35 9.80
C TRP A 130 -6.38 -14.01 11.06
N PRO A 131 -5.50 -13.00 11.00
CA PRO A 131 -4.71 -12.61 12.15
C PRO A 131 -5.64 -12.36 13.34
N MET A 132 -5.15 -12.67 14.53
CA MET A 132 -5.85 -12.31 15.75
C MET A 132 -5.60 -10.81 15.97
N PHE A 133 -6.66 -10.01 16.03
CA PHE A 133 -6.54 -8.58 16.31
C PHE A 133 -7.73 -7.98 17.03
N LYS A 134 -7.54 -6.81 17.66
CA LYS A 134 -8.61 -6.02 18.28
C LYS A 134 -9.19 -5.01 17.27
N PRO A 135 -10.49 -4.69 17.33
CA PRO A 135 -11.01 -3.54 16.60
C PRO A 135 -10.36 -2.25 17.12
N ASN A 136 -10.38 -1.20 16.30
CA ASN A 136 -9.85 0.11 16.69
C ASN A 136 -10.50 0.59 18.00
N PRO A 137 -9.70 1.02 18.99
CA PRO A 137 -10.21 1.68 20.19
C PRO A 137 -11.10 2.87 19.86
N VAL A 138 -11.95 3.23 20.82
CA VAL A 138 -12.86 4.39 20.71
C VAL A 138 -12.08 5.64 20.28
N ARG A 139 -12.61 6.36 19.28
CA ARG A 139 -12.03 7.59 18.68
C ARG A 139 -10.69 7.39 17.96
N THR A 140 -10.28 6.16 17.68
CA THR A 140 -9.14 5.87 16.80
C THR A 140 -9.62 5.36 15.45
N LYS A 141 -8.80 5.58 14.43
CA LYS A 141 -9.03 5.13 13.05
C LYS A 141 -7.96 4.17 12.57
N TRP A 142 -6.89 4.01 13.32
CA TRP A 142 -5.93 2.95 13.09
C TRP A 142 -5.18 2.64 14.38
N HIS A 143 -4.64 1.43 14.46
CA HIS A 143 -3.62 1.06 15.43
C HIS A 143 -2.65 0.03 14.86
N LEU A 144 -1.51 -0.06 15.52
CA LEU A 144 -0.50 -1.09 15.39
C LEU A 144 -0.55 -1.93 16.67
N GLU A 145 -0.60 -3.24 16.55
CA GLU A 145 -0.53 -4.14 17.70
C GLU A 145 0.33 -5.37 17.46
N ARG A 146 0.92 -5.88 18.53
CA ARG A 146 1.68 -7.13 18.58
C ARG A 146 1.13 -7.96 19.74
N GLY A 147 0.76 -9.21 19.47
CA GLY A 147 0.23 -10.10 20.52
C GLY A 147 -1.01 -9.56 21.27
N GLY A 148 -1.77 -8.65 20.65
CA GLY A 148 -2.93 -7.97 21.25
C GLY A 148 -2.60 -6.76 22.14
N GLU A 149 -1.33 -6.35 22.22
CA GLU A 149 -0.92 -5.08 22.83
C GLU A 149 -0.82 -4.00 21.75
N ILE A 150 -1.47 -2.85 21.97
CA ILE A 150 -1.44 -1.73 21.05
C ILE A 150 -0.15 -0.93 21.27
N LEU A 151 0.73 -0.96 20.28
CA LEU A 151 2.00 -0.25 20.27
C LEU A 151 1.85 1.22 19.83
N ALA A 152 0.90 1.48 18.92
CA ALA A 152 0.60 2.83 18.44
C ALA A 152 -0.85 2.93 17.95
N SER A 153 -1.45 4.13 18.04
CA SER A 153 -2.78 4.38 17.47
C SER A 153 -2.99 5.84 17.06
N GLY A 154 -4.03 6.12 16.28
CA GLY A 154 -4.36 7.48 15.91
C GLY A 154 -5.75 7.66 15.29
N ALA A 155 -6.29 8.88 15.39
CA ALA A 155 -7.64 9.22 14.91
C ALA A 155 -7.71 9.62 13.42
N GLY A 156 -6.58 9.95 12.79
CA GLY A 156 -6.56 10.50 11.44
C GLY A 156 -6.02 9.55 10.38
N LEU A 157 -6.65 9.54 9.20
CA LEU A 157 -6.19 8.80 8.01
C LEU A 157 -5.84 9.72 6.82
N ALA A 158 -6.22 11.00 6.86
CA ALA A 158 -6.11 11.92 5.73
C ALA A 158 -4.68 12.10 5.19
N ARG A 159 -3.67 11.94 6.05
CA ARG A 159 -2.25 11.98 5.67
C ARG A 159 -1.64 10.60 5.86
N HIS A 160 -1.78 9.74 4.85
CA HIS A 160 -1.27 8.36 4.90
C HIS A 160 0.21 8.28 5.30
N ARG A 161 1.05 9.23 4.88
CA ARG A 161 2.47 9.29 5.24
C ARG A 161 2.68 9.44 6.75
N ASP A 162 1.83 10.21 7.44
CA ASP A 162 1.92 10.37 8.89
C ASP A 162 1.56 9.08 9.62
N VAL A 163 0.56 8.34 9.13
CA VAL A 163 0.19 7.02 9.66
C VAL A 163 1.36 6.05 9.51
N VAL A 164 1.89 5.94 8.30
CA VAL A 164 2.99 5.01 8.00
C VAL A 164 4.25 5.35 8.78
N ARG A 165 4.59 6.64 8.90
CA ARG A 165 5.74 7.08 9.73
C ARG A 165 5.56 6.70 11.20
N LYS A 166 4.35 6.84 11.75
CA LYS A 166 4.09 6.45 13.14
C LYS A 166 4.19 4.94 13.34
N ILE A 167 3.75 4.15 12.35
CA ILE A 167 3.95 2.70 12.34
C ILE A 167 5.45 2.37 12.35
N ASP A 168 6.24 3.00 11.46
CA ASP A 168 7.69 2.78 11.40
C ASP A 168 8.38 3.14 12.74
N ASN A 169 8.04 4.30 13.32
CA ASN A 169 8.61 4.75 14.58
C ASN A 169 8.27 3.79 15.73
N ALA A 170 7.03 3.29 15.77
CA ALA A 170 6.59 2.35 16.79
C ALA A 170 7.33 1.01 16.69
N LEU A 171 7.65 0.55 15.48
CA LEU A 171 8.46 -0.66 15.28
C LEU A 171 9.94 -0.50 15.66
N GLN A 172 10.46 0.73 15.67
CA GLN A 172 11.85 1.03 16.03
C GLN A 172 12.06 1.29 17.53
N GLY A 173 10.97 1.45 18.30
CA GLY A 173 11.00 1.82 19.71
C GLY A 173 11.18 0.67 20.71
N ASP A 174 11.34 -0.58 20.26
CA ASP A 174 11.53 -1.78 21.08
C ASP A 174 13.01 -2.20 21.24
N SER A 175 13.96 -1.24 21.25
CA SER A 175 15.40 -1.51 21.47
C SER A 175 15.86 -1.14 22.87
#